data_AF-A0A099ZNQ2-F1
#
_entry.id   AF-A0A099ZNQ2-F1
#
_cell.length_a   1.000
_cell.length_b   1.000
_cell.length_c   1.000
_cell.angle_alpha   90.00
_cell.angle_beta   90.00
_cell.angle_gamma   90.00
#
_symmetry.space_group_name_H-M   'P 1'
#
loop_
_entity.id
_entity.type
_entity.pdbx_description
1 polymer ?
#
loop_
_entity_poly.entity_id
_entity_poly.type
_entity_poly.pdbx_seq_one_letter_code
_entity_poly.pdbx_strand_id
1 'polypeptide(L)'
;FIQMLRTAKKRDILQLLSKAREEMVPFFVEAAVAAHSTASLAALSDYLDFGKAPKSLLETFLYAAAFSPRPSKELLTLVLDKLQGKQLAPEIWETGIVVIGSLVGKLCQQELCGSQEVSRGVETLLRGLGSTEEEPEVLVYLVALRNAALPEAIPMLLHHAEDGPAAVAAAAVAALRSFPAQHISSEVKRAMRRIFHETRKSYEKTCRLAAADILLDNEPLLMDVINILLATKELEAEMATLLQMKVQNSLHTEHHPARKIVKDVMRDPRINNYNYFSKVSMSSAFTGPLAVTQDLLSTFGLELLFVEGGFLRKSISNFSLFSRGLWLHVAEVTLEAQGMESMLGENTSEGEEEPELMAGMSAAFFNVHLRPVVFFKGYADLMAKVLLSSGEPTSVVRGNLLLMDHYQVIPLQSGLQVVVKLQGGLGLDISANMDVSIWEQDLNTSINTRASLAIDFQAELDAPFFQTTVRSQTEVETSIHFDTALRFSESPVLMCLQLREDQVPYR
;
A
#
# COMPACT_ATOMS: atom_id res chain seq x y z
N PHE A 1 -3.45 -16.84 22.38
CA PHE A 1 -4.75 -16.22 22.71
C PHE A 1 -5.82 -16.49 21.65
N ILE A 2 -5.53 -16.26 20.36
CA ILE A 2 -6.44 -16.49 19.23
C ILE A 2 -7.12 -17.87 19.28
N GLN A 3 -6.35 -18.94 19.55
CA GLN A 3 -6.90 -20.30 19.68
C GLN A 3 -7.97 -20.44 20.76
N MET A 4 -7.83 -19.74 21.89
CA MET A 4 -8.85 -19.74 22.94
C MET A 4 -10.12 -19.06 22.44
N LEU A 5 -9.99 -17.90 21.77
CA LEU A 5 -11.12 -17.15 21.23
C LEU A 5 -11.89 -17.92 20.15
N ARG A 6 -11.23 -18.80 19.37
CA ARG A 6 -11.89 -19.68 18.40
C ARG A 6 -12.93 -20.61 19.02
N THR A 7 -12.69 -21.02 20.27
CA THR A 7 -13.56 -21.95 21.01
C THR A 7 -14.46 -21.26 22.03
N ALA A 8 -14.22 -19.97 22.30
CA ALA A 8 -14.92 -19.23 23.34
C ALA A 8 -16.35 -18.86 22.91
N LYS A 9 -17.27 -18.76 23.89
CA LYS A 9 -18.65 -18.34 23.63
C LYS A 9 -18.73 -16.82 23.56
N LYS A 10 -19.71 -16.31 22.79
CA LYS A 10 -19.99 -14.87 22.63
C LYS A 10 -20.02 -14.11 23.96
N ARG A 11 -20.71 -14.67 24.98
CA ARG A 11 -20.84 -14.05 26.31
C ARG A 11 -19.49 -13.84 26.99
N ASP A 12 -18.59 -14.80 26.89
CA ASP A 12 -17.29 -14.76 27.58
C ASP A 12 -16.37 -13.73 26.92
N ILE A 13 -16.42 -13.65 25.58
CA ILE A 13 -15.69 -12.65 24.79
C ILE A 13 -16.20 -11.23 25.09
N LEU A 14 -17.53 -11.04 25.17
CA LEU A 14 -18.12 -9.75 25.55
C LEU A 14 -17.70 -9.31 26.96
N GLN A 15 -17.71 -10.24 27.91
CA GLN A 15 -17.27 -9.94 29.27
C GLN A 15 -15.80 -9.55 29.31
N LEU A 16 -14.94 -10.25 28.56
CA LEU A 16 -13.53 -9.91 28.42
C LEU A 16 -13.36 -8.47 27.90
N LEU A 17 -14.01 -8.13 26.78
CA LEU A 17 -13.91 -6.80 26.17
C LEU A 17 -14.41 -5.68 27.11
N SER A 18 -15.49 -5.94 27.86
CA SER A 18 -16.06 -4.96 28.80
C SER A 18 -15.23 -4.73 30.07
N LYS A 19 -14.45 -5.74 30.50
CA LYS A 19 -13.69 -5.71 31.77
C LYS A 19 -12.20 -5.46 31.57
N ALA A 20 -11.73 -5.51 30.32
CA ALA A 20 -10.34 -5.24 29.99
C ALA A 20 -9.98 -3.79 30.34
N ARG A 21 -8.70 -3.57 30.66
CA ARG A 21 -8.13 -2.21 30.74
C ARG A 21 -8.17 -1.59 29.35
N GLU A 22 -8.43 -0.29 29.27
CA GLU A 22 -8.59 0.43 28.00
C GLU A 22 -7.41 0.20 27.05
N GLU A 23 -6.18 0.20 27.56
CA GLU A 23 -4.94 -0.05 26.80
C GLU A 23 -4.88 -1.46 26.14
N MET A 24 -5.58 -2.45 26.72
CA MET A 24 -5.60 -3.83 26.24
C MET A 24 -6.77 -4.12 25.30
N VAL A 25 -7.79 -3.24 25.26
CA VAL A 25 -8.97 -3.44 24.41
C VAL A 25 -8.60 -3.56 22.91
N PRO A 26 -7.72 -2.70 22.35
CA PRO A 26 -7.30 -2.84 20.95
C PRO A 26 -6.74 -4.22 20.63
N PHE A 27 -5.85 -4.75 21.47
CA PHE A 27 -5.27 -6.08 21.31
C PHE A 27 -6.35 -7.19 21.32
N PHE A 28 -7.34 -7.10 22.21
CA PHE A 28 -8.42 -8.10 22.25
C PHE A 28 -9.34 -8.01 21.04
N VAL A 29 -9.56 -6.80 20.49
CA VAL A 29 -10.30 -6.60 19.25
C VAL A 29 -9.53 -7.23 18.08
N GLU A 30 -8.24 -6.95 17.92
CA GLU A 30 -7.38 -7.57 16.90
C GLU A 30 -7.42 -9.10 17.00
N ALA A 31 -7.26 -9.65 18.21
CA ALA A 31 -7.28 -11.09 18.43
C ALA A 31 -8.64 -11.72 18.16
N ALA A 32 -9.75 -11.02 18.44
CA ALA A 32 -11.11 -11.49 18.17
C ALA A 32 -11.43 -11.45 16.67
N VAL A 33 -10.94 -10.44 15.94
CA VAL A 33 -11.01 -10.41 14.47
C VAL A 33 -10.23 -11.59 13.92
N ALA A 34 -8.98 -11.78 14.36
CA ALA A 34 -8.07 -12.86 13.95
C ALA A 34 -8.52 -14.29 14.34
N ALA A 35 -9.48 -14.42 15.27
CA ALA A 35 -10.08 -15.70 15.60
C ALA A 35 -11.01 -16.23 14.50
N HIS A 36 -11.63 -15.36 13.70
CA HIS A 36 -12.54 -15.70 12.60
C HIS A 36 -13.73 -16.58 13.03
N SER A 37 -14.07 -16.62 14.33
CA SER A 37 -15.19 -17.42 14.83
C SER A 37 -16.49 -16.61 14.80
N THR A 38 -17.61 -17.27 14.54
CA THR A 38 -18.95 -16.64 14.57
C THR A 38 -19.25 -16.01 15.93
N ALA A 39 -18.81 -16.64 17.02
CA ALA A 39 -18.95 -16.12 18.37
C ALA A 39 -18.12 -14.84 18.60
N SER A 40 -16.89 -14.80 18.09
CA SER A 40 -16.01 -13.63 18.19
C SER A 40 -16.57 -12.45 17.39
N LEU A 41 -16.98 -12.68 16.14
CA LEU A 41 -17.55 -11.64 15.29
C LEU A 41 -18.88 -11.12 15.85
N ALA A 42 -19.75 -12.01 16.35
CA ALA A 42 -20.99 -11.59 16.99
C ALA A 42 -20.76 -10.80 18.29
N ALA A 43 -19.72 -11.12 19.07
CA ALA A 43 -19.33 -10.34 20.24
C ALA A 43 -18.80 -8.95 19.83
N LEU A 44 -17.96 -8.87 18.80
CA LEU A 44 -17.47 -7.60 18.27
C LEU A 44 -18.60 -6.73 17.73
N SER A 45 -19.57 -7.33 17.03
CA SER A 45 -20.74 -6.60 16.53
C SER A 45 -21.55 -5.98 17.67
N ASP A 46 -21.74 -6.68 18.79
CA ASP A 46 -22.46 -6.12 19.94
C ASP A 46 -21.65 -5.04 20.69
N TYR A 47 -20.32 -5.21 20.78
CA TYR A 47 -19.44 -4.32 21.53
C TYR A 47 -19.10 -3.01 20.78
N LEU A 48 -18.84 -3.09 19.47
CA LEU A 48 -18.42 -1.96 18.66
C LEU A 48 -19.63 -1.20 18.11
N ASP A 49 -20.00 -0.12 18.78
CA ASP A 49 -20.95 0.86 18.25
C ASP A 49 -20.21 1.97 17.51
N PHE A 50 -20.23 1.94 16.17
CA PHE A 50 -19.52 2.90 15.33
C PHE A 50 -19.95 4.36 15.53
N GLY A 51 -21.12 4.61 16.14
CA GLY A 51 -21.57 5.96 16.49
C GLY A 51 -21.09 6.48 17.85
N LYS A 52 -20.47 5.63 18.69
CA LYS A 52 -20.09 5.99 20.07
C LYS A 52 -18.68 5.58 20.47
N ALA A 53 -18.17 4.50 19.88
CA ALA A 53 -16.86 3.97 20.22
C ALA A 53 -15.73 4.96 19.85
N PRO A 54 -14.60 4.93 20.56
CA PRO A 54 -13.44 5.76 20.23
C PRO A 54 -12.99 5.51 18.79
N LYS A 55 -12.66 6.58 18.05
CA LYS A 55 -12.20 6.50 16.66
C LYS A 55 -11.01 5.54 16.49
N SER A 56 -10.02 5.62 17.37
CA SER A 56 -8.83 4.75 17.35
C SER A 56 -9.19 3.27 17.43
N LEU A 57 -10.15 2.90 18.26
CA LEU A 57 -10.59 1.51 18.41
C LEU A 57 -11.33 1.00 17.16
N LEU A 58 -12.12 1.86 16.52
CA LEU A 58 -12.81 1.54 15.27
C LEU A 58 -11.81 1.36 14.12
N GLU A 59 -10.78 2.22 14.05
CA GLU A 59 -9.69 2.05 13.08
C GLU A 59 -8.91 0.76 13.33
N THR A 60 -8.59 0.42 14.59
CA THR A 60 -7.96 -0.87 14.93
C THR A 60 -8.79 -2.06 14.43
N PHE A 61 -10.11 -2.04 14.67
CA PHE A 61 -11.01 -3.08 14.18
C PHE A 61 -11.00 -3.18 12.65
N LEU A 62 -11.12 -2.04 11.96
CA LEU A 62 -11.17 -1.99 10.50
C LEU A 62 -9.85 -2.46 9.88
N TYR A 63 -8.69 -2.01 10.37
CA TYR A 63 -7.40 -2.47 9.88
C TYR A 63 -7.18 -3.96 10.17
N ALA A 64 -7.53 -4.46 11.35
CA ALA A 64 -7.47 -5.89 11.64
C ALA A 64 -8.34 -6.70 10.67
N ALA A 65 -9.51 -6.19 10.29
CA ALA A 65 -10.36 -6.82 9.29
C ALA A 65 -9.71 -6.78 7.89
N ALA A 66 -9.17 -5.63 7.49
CA ALA A 66 -8.51 -5.43 6.20
C ALA A 66 -7.32 -6.37 6.00
N PHE A 67 -6.54 -6.61 7.06
CA PHE A 67 -5.35 -7.45 7.03
C PHE A 67 -5.62 -8.93 7.30
N SER A 68 -6.86 -9.31 7.61
CA SER A 68 -7.24 -10.71 7.76
C SER A 68 -6.80 -11.54 6.54
N PRO A 69 -6.06 -12.65 6.71
CA PRO A 69 -5.48 -13.39 5.59
C PRO A 69 -6.54 -14.24 4.87
N ARG A 70 -7.54 -14.71 5.62
CA ARG A 70 -8.69 -15.50 5.12
C ARG A 70 -9.99 -15.00 5.73
N PRO A 71 -10.47 -13.81 5.31
CA PRO A 71 -11.70 -13.24 5.87
C PRO A 71 -12.90 -14.14 5.63
N SER A 72 -13.88 -14.11 6.54
CA SER A 72 -15.14 -14.84 6.41
C SER A 72 -16.25 -13.94 5.85
N LYS A 73 -17.32 -14.56 5.33
CA LYS A 73 -18.50 -13.83 4.82
C LYS A 73 -19.20 -13.04 5.92
N GLU A 74 -19.18 -13.56 7.14
CA GLU A 74 -19.74 -12.91 8.33
C GLU A 74 -18.97 -11.65 8.69
N LEU A 75 -17.63 -11.64 8.52
CA LEU A 75 -16.83 -10.45 8.74
C LEU A 75 -17.18 -9.34 7.73
N LEU A 76 -17.30 -9.69 6.44
CA LEU A 76 -17.75 -8.74 5.43
C LEU A 76 -19.15 -8.19 5.74
N THR A 77 -20.09 -9.08 6.10
CA THR A 77 -21.46 -8.70 6.46
C THR A 77 -21.49 -7.75 7.66
N LEU A 78 -20.70 -8.04 8.69
CA LEU A 78 -20.58 -7.19 9.88
C LEU A 78 -20.09 -5.79 9.50
N VAL A 79 -19.04 -5.68 8.67
CA VAL A 79 -18.52 -4.38 8.22
C VAL A 79 -19.57 -3.63 7.40
N LEU A 80 -20.22 -4.29 6.43
CA LEU A 80 -21.28 -3.68 5.62
C LEU A 80 -22.43 -3.16 6.48
N ASP A 81 -22.91 -3.96 7.44
CA ASP A 81 -24.03 -3.60 8.30
C ASP A 81 -23.68 -2.46 9.26
N LYS A 82 -22.43 -2.38 9.72
CA LYS A 82 -21.96 -1.29 10.60
C LYS A 82 -21.78 0.03 9.87
N LEU A 83 -21.49 -0.01 8.57
CA LEU A 83 -21.35 1.17 7.73
C LEU A 83 -22.69 1.68 7.18
N GLN A 84 -23.73 0.84 7.13
CA GLN A 84 -25.06 1.24 6.65
C GLN A 84 -25.83 2.07 7.68
N GLY A 85 -26.44 3.18 7.22
CA GLY A 85 -27.52 3.88 7.91
C GLY A 85 -27.14 4.72 9.14
N LYS A 86 -25.85 4.93 9.41
CA LYS A 86 -25.37 5.76 10.52
C LYS A 86 -24.57 6.96 10.02
N GLN A 87 -24.74 8.11 10.67
CA GLN A 87 -23.86 9.26 10.48
C GLN A 87 -22.53 8.95 11.20
N LEU A 88 -21.55 8.52 10.42
CA LEU A 88 -20.22 8.16 10.90
C LEU A 88 -19.28 9.37 10.79
N ALA A 89 -18.21 9.35 11.60
CA ALA A 89 -17.10 10.26 11.35
C ALA A 89 -16.51 9.97 9.95
N PRO A 90 -16.21 10.99 9.13
CA PRO A 90 -15.73 10.81 7.76
C PRO A 90 -14.57 9.83 7.67
N GLU A 91 -13.60 9.95 8.57
CA GLU A 91 -12.37 9.13 8.54
C GLU A 91 -12.67 7.63 8.75
N ILE A 92 -13.67 7.31 9.58
CA ILE A 92 -14.11 5.94 9.85
C ILE A 92 -14.90 5.37 8.67
N TRP A 93 -15.74 6.21 8.05
CA TRP A 93 -16.47 5.82 6.86
C TRP A 93 -15.50 5.53 5.70
N GLU A 94 -14.54 6.43 5.45
CA GLU A 94 -13.53 6.28 4.41
C GLU A 94 -12.72 5.00 4.60
N THR A 95 -12.18 4.76 5.80
CA THR A 95 -11.48 3.52 6.12
C THR A 95 -12.41 2.32 5.92
N GLY A 96 -13.66 2.40 6.35
CA GLY A 96 -14.66 1.35 6.17
C GLY A 96 -14.84 0.92 4.70
N ILE A 97 -14.97 1.89 3.79
CA ILE A 97 -15.10 1.63 2.35
C ILE A 97 -13.83 0.98 1.78
N VAL A 98 -12.65 1.47 2.16
CA VAL A 98 -11.36 0.88 1.77
C VAL A 98 -11.22 -0.57 2.26
N VAL A 99 -11.70 -0.86 3.47
CA VAL A 99 -11.70 -2.22 4.05
C VAL A 99 -12.67 -3.15 3.34
N ILE A 100 -13.86 -2.69 2.95
CA ILE A 100 -14.77 -3.48 2.10
C ILE A 100 -14.05 -3.93 0.83
N GLY A 101 -13.30 -3.04 0.19
CA GLY A 101 -12.47 -3.36 -0.97
C GLY A 101 -11.51 -4.52 -0.74
N SER A 102 -10.74 -4.47 0.36
CA SER A 102 -9.81 -5.55 0.74
C SER A 102 -10.51 -6.88 1.01
N LEU A 103 -11.62 -6.85 1.76
CA LEU A 103 -12.39 -8.05 2.10
C LEU A 103 -13.00 -8.70 0.86
N VAL A 104 -13.59 -7.91 -0.04
CA VAL A 104 -14.15 -8.39 -1.31
C VAL A 104 -13.06 -9.00 -2.18
N GLY A 105 -11.93 -8.32 -2.36
CA GLY A 105 -10.81 -8.83 -3.15
C GLY A 105 -10.30 -10.18 -2.63
N LYS A 106 -10.08 -10.29 -1.31
CA LYS A 106 -9.63 -11.54 -0.67
C LYS A 106 -10.65 -12.67 -0.71
N LEU A 107 -11.96 -12.36 -0.62
CA LEU A 107 -13.01 -13.36 -0.77
C LEU A 107 -13.14 -13.84 -2.22
N CYS A 108 -12.98 -12.96 -3.21
CA CYS A 108 -12.95 -13.35 -4.62
C CYS A 108 -11.71 -14.22 -4.94
N GLN A 109 -10.53 -13.91 -4.38
CA GLN A 109 -9.33 -14.76 -4.48
C GLN A 109 -9.52 -16.16 -3.85
N GLN A 110 -10.44 -16.30 -2.89
CA GLN A 110 -10.83 -17.57 -2.28
C GLN A 110 -11.97 -18.29 -3.04
N GLU A 111 -12.25 -17.90 -4.29
CA GLU A 111 -13.32 -18.45 -5.12
C GLU A 111 -14.75 -18.23 -4.57
N LEU A 112 -14.92 -17.28 -3.64
CA LEU A 112 -16.22 -16.94 -3.04
C LEU A 112 -16.88 -15.72 -3.68
N CYS A 113 -16.40 -15.28 -4.85
CA CYS A 113 -16.88 -14.05 -5.51
C CYS A 113 -18.39 -14.09 -5.83
N GLY A 114 -18.94 -15.27 -6.15
CA GLY A 114 -20.36 -15.47 -6.45
C GLY A 114 -21.29 -15.53 -5.22
N SER A 115 -20.80 -15.30 -4.00
CA SER A 115 -21.66 -15.30 -2.82
C SER A 115 -22.53 -14.04 -2.76
N GLN A 116 -23.70 -14.14 -2.13
CA GLN A 116 -24.63 -13.01 -2.01
C GLN A 116 -24.02 -11.86 -1.21
N GLU A 117 -23.25 -12.18 -0.17
CA GLU A 117 -22.56 -11.21 0.69
C GLU A 117 -21.47 -10.45 -0.08
N VAL A 118 -20.68 -11.17 -0.89
CA VAL A 118 -19.65 -10.56 -1.74
C VAL A 118 -20.29 -9.71 -2.83
N SER A 119 -21.35 -10.21 -3.47
CA SER A 119 -22.10 -9.46 -4.49
C SER A 119 -22.66 -8.14 -3.93
N ARG A 120 -23.19 -8.15 -2.70
CA ARG A 120 -23.63 -6.93 -1.99
C ARG A 120 -22.46 -5.97 -1.76
N GLY A 121 -21.28 -6.47 -1.41
CA GLY A 121 -20.06 -5.68 -1.28
C GLY A 121 -19.62 -5.04 -2.60
N VAL A 122 -19.58 -5.82 -3.69
CA VAL A 122 -19.26 -5.35 -5.04
C VAL A 122 -20.24 -4.28 -5.50
N GLU A 123 -21.54 -4.52 -5.35
CA GLU A 123 -22.58 -3.55 -5.69
C GLU A 123 -22.43 -2.26 -4.87
N THR A 124 -22.08 -2.35 -3.60
CA THR A 124 -21.84 -1.19 -2.74
C THR A 124 -20.68 -0.33 -3.26
N LEU A 125 -19.59 -0.94 -3.72
CA LEU A 125 -18.44 -0.23 -4.27
C LEU A 125 -18.74 0.38 -5.64
N LEU A 126 -19.30 -0.41 -6.57
CA LEU A 126 -19.57 0.06 -7.94
C LEU A 126 -20.69 1.10 -7.99
N ARG A 127 -21.76 0.91 -7.21
CA ARG A 127 -22.83 1.91 -7.11
C ARG A 127 -22.33 3.18 -6.45
N GLY A 128 -21.52 3.05 -5.39
CA GLY A 128 -20.93 4.19 -4.69
C GLY A 128 -20.12 5.06 -5.64
N LEU A 129 -19.16 4.48 -6.37
CA LEU A 129 -18.37 5.21 -7.37
C LEU A 129 -19.24 5.83 -8.47
N GLY A 130 -20.29 5.14 -8.92
CA GLY A 130 -21.18 5.63 -9.97
C GLY A 130 -22.19 6.71 -9.53
N SER A 131 -22.48 6.84 -8.24
CA SER A 131 -23.46 7.81 -7.71
C SER A 131 -22.85 9.06 -7.09
N THR A 132 -21.57 9.01 -6.74
CA THR A 132 -20.88 10.10 -6.06
C THR A 132 -20.34 11.10 -7.06
N GLU A 133 -20.60 12.39 -6.81
CA GLU A 133 -20.04 13.51 -7.58
C GLU A 133 -18.90 14.23 -6.85
N GLU A 134 -18.80 14.07 -5.53
CA GLU A 134 -17.75 14.71 -4.72
C GLU A 134 -16.40 14.02 -4.91
N GLU A 135 -15.43 14.78 -5.41
CA GLU A 135 -14.05 14.33 -5.64
C GLU A 135 -13.41 13.55 -4.47
N PRO A 136 -13.46 13.99 -3.19
CA PRO A 136 -12.85 13.24 -2.10
C PRO A 136 -13.49 11.86 -1.88
N GLU A 137 -14.81 11.75 -2.03
CA GLU A 137 -15.50 10.47 -1.93
C GLU A 137 -15.19 9.55 -3.12
N VAL A 138 -15.09 10.10 -4.34
CA VAL A 138 -14.65 9.35 -5.53
C VAL A 138 -13.28 8.71 -5.30
N LEU A 139 -12.32 9.47 -4.74
CA LEU A 139 -10.98 8.96 -4.43
C LEU A 139 -11.01 7.77 -3.47
N VAL A 140 -11.87 7.81 -2.45
CA VAL A 140 -12.04 6.72 -1.48
C VAL A 140 -12.53 5.44 -2.17
N TYR A 141 -13.53 5.56 -3.05
CA TYR A 141 -14.02 4.42 -3.82
C TYR A 141 -12.96 3.87 -4.80
N LEU A 142 -12.15 4.72 -5.42
CA LEU A 142 -11.05 4.28 -6.29
C LEU A 142 -9.99 3.50 -5.51
N VAL A 143 -9.64 3.92 -4.29
CA VAL A 143 -8.73 3.16 -3.41
C VAL A 143 -9.36 1.83 -2.98
N ALA A 144 -10.65 1.80 -2.68
CA ALA A 144 -11.35 0.56 -2.36
C ALA A 144 -11.38 -0.41 -3.55
N LEU A 145 -11.60 0.07 -4.77
CA LEU A 145 -11.54 -0.74 -5.98
C LEU A 145 -10.11 -1.20 -6.31
N ARG A 146 -9.09 -0.38 -6.01
CA ARG A 146 -7.68 -0.78 -6.09
C ARG A 146 -7.39 -1.99 -5.20
N ASN A 147 -7.96 -2.04 -4.00
CA ASN A 147 -7.87 -3.20 -3.09
C ASN A 147 -8.70 -4.40 -3.57
N ALA A 148 -9.88 -4.16 -4.14
CA ALA A 148 -10.77 -5.23 -4.59
C ALA A 148 -10.28 -5.91 -5.89
N ALA A 149 -9.59 -5.17 -6.76
CA ALA A 149 -9.06 -5.62 -8.05
C ALA A 149 -10.07 -6.41 -8.89
N LEU A 150 -11.31 -5.92 -8.96
CA LEU A 150 -12.43 -6.59 -9.64
C LEU A 150 -12.40 -6.33 -11.15
N PRO A 151 -12.36 -7.37 -12.01
CA PRO A 151 -12.32 -7.17 -13.46
C PRO A 151 -13.52 -6.37 -14.01
N GLU A 152 -14.68 -6.49 -13.36
CA GLU A 152 -15.91 -5.77 -13.69
C GLU A 152 -15.78 -4.25 -13.50
N ALA A 153 -14.84 -3.78 -12.67
CA ALA A 153 -14.58 -2.37 -12.43
C ALA A 153 -13.74 -1.72 -13.53
N ILE A 154 -13.03 -2.50 -14.37
CA ILE A 154 -12.08 -1.98 -15.36
C ILE A 154 -12.70 -0.92 -16.29
N PRO A 155 -13.90 -1.10 -16.87
CA PRO A 155 -14.51 -0.08 -17.73
C PRO A 155 -14.75 1.25 -17.00
N MET A 156 -15.16 1.20 -15.74
CA MET A 156 -15.39 2.40 -14.92
C MET A 156 -14.07 3.07 -14.56
N LEU A 157 -13.05 2.30 -14.19
CA LEU A 157 -11.70 2.81 -13.93
C LEU A 157 -11.09 3.48 -15.18
N LEU A 158 -11.29 2.91 -16.37
CA LEU A 158 -10.83 3.51 -17.62
C LEU A 158 -11.52 4.84 -17.92
N HIS A 159 -12.83 4.94 -17.67
CA HIS A 159 -13.55 6.20 -17.82
C HIS A 159 -12.99 7.30 -16.91
N HIS A 160 -12.80 7.00 -15.61
CA HIS A 160 -12.20 7.97 -14.68
C HIS A 160 -10.74 8.28 -15.01
N ALA A 161 -9.96 7.31 -15.48
CA ALA A 161 -8.57 7.50 -15.89
C ALA A 161 -8.44 8.42 -17.11
N GLU A 162 -9.35 8.31 -18.09
CA GLU A 162 -9.29 9.12 -19.30
C GLU A 162 -9.97 10.48 -19.14
N ASP A 163 -11.14 10.54 -18.52
CA ASP A 163 -12.02 11.71 -18.53
C ASP A 163 -12.04 12.47 -17.20
N GLY A 164 -11.66 11.84 -16.09
CA GLY A 164 -11.70 12.44 -14.75
C GLY A 164 -10.74 13.62 -14.53
N PRO A 165 -10.95 14.41 -13.46
CA PRO A 165 -10.00 15.41 -12.96
C PRO A 165 -8.62 14.80 -12.65
N ALA A 166 -7.59 15.63 -12.49
CA ALA A 166 -6.20 15.18 -12.35
C ALA A 166 -6.01 14.13 -11.23
N ALA A 167 -6.46 14.41 -10.01
CA ALA A 167 -6.31 13.49 -8.88
C ALA A 167 -7.13 12.19 -9.06
N VAL A 168 -8.36 12.31 -9.57
CA VAL A 168 -9.24 11.17 -9.89
C VAL A 168 -8.63 10.27 -10.97
N ALA A 169 -8.07 10.87 -12.03
CA ALA A 169 -7.41 10.14 -13.11
C ALA A 169 -6.15 9.42 -12.58
N ALA A 170 -5.32 10.10 -11.79
CA ALA A 170 -4.15 9.50 -11.17
C ALA A 170 -4.52 8.32 -10.25
N ALA A 171 -5.55 8.46 -9.43
CA ALA A 171 -6.06 7.39 -8.56
C ALA A 171 -6.63 6.21 -9.36
N ALA A 172 -7.34 6.48 -10.46
CA ALA A 172 -7.88 5.43 -11.33
C ALA A 172 -6.76 4.66 -12.07
N VAL A 173 -5.73 5.34 -12.54
CA VAL A 173 -4.53 4.70 -13.12
C VAL A 173 -3.79 3.88 -12.06
N ALA A 174 -3.63 4.41 -10.83
CA ALA A 174 -3.04 3.66 -9.72
C ALA A 174 -3.88 2.43 -9.34
N ALA A 175 -5.21 2.51 -9.45
CA ALA A 175 -6.10 1.36 -9.28
C ALA A 175 -5.90 0.32 -10.39
N LEU A 176 -5.77 0.72 -11.65
CA LEU A 176 -5.47 -0.20 -12.76
C LEU A 176 -4.11 -0.89 -12.60
N ARG A 177 -3.12 -0.23 -11.97
CA ARG A 177 -1.79 -0.80 -11.70
C ARG A 177 -1.84 -1.99 -10.74
N SER A 178 -2.82 -2.10 -9.84
CA SER A 178 -2.91 -3.23 -8.90
C SER A 178 -3.47 -4.51 -9.51
N PHE A 179 -3.97 -4.46 -10.75
CA PHE A 179 -4.53 -5.63 -11.42
C PHE A 179 -3.42 -6.59 -11.87
N PRO A 180 -3.62 -7.91 -11.73
CA PRO A 180 -2.74 -8.90 -12.33
C PRO A 180 -2.67 -8.73 -13.86
N ALA A 181 -1.50 -9.03 -14.44
CA ALA A 181 -1.24 -8.87 -15.88
C ALA A 181 -2.30 -9.49 -16.81
N GLN A 182 -2.96 -10.58 -16.38
CA GLN A 182 -4.04 -11.25 -17.12
C GLN A 182 -5.26 -10.34 -17.39
N HIS A 183 -5.48 -9.33 -16.56
CA HIS A 183 -6.59 -8.37 -16.68
C HIS A 183 -6.18 -7.07 -17.39
N ILE A 184 -4.88 -6.87 -17.64
CA ILE A 184 -4.37 -5.71 -18.40
C ILE A 184 -4.49 -6.00 -19.90
N SER A 185 -5.71 -5.83 -20.40
CA SER A 185 -6.06 -6.11 -21.80
C SER A 185 -5.44 -5.10 -22.78
N SER A 186 -5.56 -5.39 -24.08
CA SER A 186 -5.14 -4.46 -25.14
C SER A 186 -5.90 -3.13 -25.11
N GLU A 187 -7.11 -3.12 -24.56
CA GLU A 187 -7.91 -1.91 -24.34
C GLU A 187 -7.30 -1.04 -23.24
N VAL A 188 -6.94 -1.64 -22.09
CA VAL A 188 -6.25 -0.95 -20.99
C VAL A 188 -4.94 -0.35 -21.50
N LYS A 189 -4.11 -1.15 -22.19
CA LYS A 189 -2.86 -0.65 -22.78
C LYS A 189 -3.09 0.49 -23.77
N ARG A 190 -4.17 0.45 -24.55
CA ARG A 190 -4.52 1.54 -25.48
C ARG A 190 -4.86 2.83 -24.75
N ALA A 191 -5.61 2.77 -23.65
CA ALA A 191 -5.89 3.93 -22.82
C ALA A 191 -4.59 4.47 -22.18
N MET A 192 -3.74 3.60 -21.63
CA MET A 192 -2.47 4.03 -21.02
C MET A 192 -1.54 4.74 -22.01
N ARG A 193 -1.50 4.28 -23.27
CA ARG A 193 -0.77 5.00 -24.34
C ARG A 193 -1.33 6.40 -24.57
N ARG A 194 -2.66 6.54 -24.59
CA ARG A 194 -3.31 7.84 -24.81
C ARG A 194 -3.06 8.82 -23.66
N ILE A 195 -3.04 8.31 -22.43
CA ILE A 195 -2.72 9.07 -21.22
C ILE A 195 -1.24 9.49 -21.24
N PHE A 196 -0.32 8.54 -21.43
CA PHE A 196 1.12 8.82 -21.42
C PHE A 196 1.54 9.83 -22.50
N HIS A 197 1.01 9.69 -23.72
CA HIS A 197 1.30 10.57 -24.86
C HIS A 197 0.35 11.76 -24.99
N GLU A 198 -0.58 11.96 -24.04
CA GLU A 198 -1.49 13.12 -24.00
C GLU A 198 -2.30 13.36 -25.29
N THR A 199 -2.67 12.28 -25.99
CA THR A 199 -3.29 12.38 -27.32
C THR A 199 -4.70 12.99 -27.32
N ARG A 200 -5.35 13.08 -26.15
CA ARG A 200 -6.74 13.57 -26.00
C ARG A 200 -6.81 14.85 -25.17
N LYS A 201 -6.12 14.85 -24.03
CA LYS A 201 -6.03 15.97 -23.09
C LYS A 201 -4.67 15.95 -22.39
N SER A 202 -4.34 17.05 -21.72
CA SER A 202 -3.20 17.13 -20.81
C SER A 202 -3.46 16.28 -19.56
N TYR A 203 -2.45 15.57 -19.10
CA TYR A 203 -2.50 14.73 -17.90
C TYR A 203 -1.37 15.10 -16.94
N GLU A 204 -1.63 14.99 -15.64
CA GLU A 204 -0.59 15.24 -14.64
C GLU A 204 0.60 14.29 -14.84
N LYS A 205 1.81 14.81 -14.60
CA LYS A 205 3.10 14.09 -14.76
C LYS A 205 3.10 12.75 -14.01
N THR A 206 2.59 12.73 -12.78
CA THR A 206 2.48 11.53 -11.94
C THR A 206 1.55 10.48 -12.54
N CYS A 207 0.43 10.89 -13.14
CA CYS A 207 -0.52 10.03 -13.83
C CYS A 207 0.10 9.42 -15.09
N ARG A 208 0.82 10.24 -15.88
CA ARG A 208 1.55 9.76 -17.07
C ARG A 208 2.63 8.74 -16.73
N LEU A 209 3.40 8.99 -15.66
CA LEU A 209 4.41 8.05 -15.16
C LEU A 209 3.77 6.72 -14.74
N ALA A 210 2.65 6.76 -14.01
CA ALA A 210 1.94 5.55 -13.62
C ALA A 210 1.38 4.78 -14.84
N ALA A 211 0.94 5.48 -15.88
CA ALA A 211 0.52 4.85 -17.13
C ALA A 211 1.70 4.17 -17.86
N ALA A 212 2.89 4.78 -17.83
CA ALA A 212 4.12 4.17 -18.35
C ALA A 212 4.51 2.90 -17.58
N ASP A 213 4.41 2.92 -16.24
CA ASP A 213 4.67 1.75 -15.40
C ASP A 213 3.78 0.57 -15.81
N ILE A 214 2.47 0.80 -16.00
CA ILE A 214 1.54 -0.25 -16.46
C ILE A 214 1.98 -0.85 -17.80
N LEU A 215 2.46 -0.01 -18.73
CA LEU A 215 2.93 -0.47 -20.05
C LEU A 215 4.23 -1.27 -19.98
N LEU A 216 5.13 -0.93 -19.04
CA LEU A 216 6.42 -1.61 -18.86
C LEU A 216 6.31 -2.91 -18.07
N ASP A 217 5.41 -2.96 -17.08
CA ASP A 217 5.32 -4.07 -16.13
C ASP A 217 4.42 -5.21 -16.65
N ASN A 218 3.44 -4.91 -17.51
CA ASN A 218 2.42 -5.90 -17.93
C ASN A 218 2.60 -6.34 -19.38
N GLU A 219 3.46 -7.34 -19.62
CA GLU A 219 3.74 -7.86 -20.98
C GLU A 219 4.04 -6.75 -22.00
N PRO A 220 5.16 -6.04 -21.84
CA PRO A 220 5.47 -4.87 -22.66
C PRO A 220 5.59 -5.23 -24.14
N LEU A 221 5.16 -4.33 -25.03
CA LEU A 221 5.43 -4.46 -26.46
C LEU A 221 6.71 -3.70 -26.82
N LEU A 222 7.42 -4.19 -27.84
CA LEU A 222 8.62 -3.54 -28.36
C LEU A 222 8.37 -2.05 -28.70
N MET A 223 7.25 -1.76 -29.37
CA MET A 223 6.88 -0.40 -29.75
C MET A 223 6.54 0.48 -28.54
N ASP A 224 6.00 -0.08 -27.45
CA ASP A 224 5.69 0.69 -26.25
C ASP A 224 6.99 1.19 -25.60
N VAL A 225 7.99 0.30 -25.46
CA VAL A 225 9.31 0.67 -24.91
C VAL A 225 10.02 1.71 -25.79
N ILE A 226 9.99 1.53 -27.11
CA ILE A 226 10.60 2.50 -28.05
C ILE A 226 9.90 3.86 -27.95
N ASN A 227 8.58 3.90 -27.98
CA ASN A 227 7.82 5.15 -27.93
C ASN A 227 8.00 5.87 -26.59
N ILE A 228 8.07 5.15 -25.47
CA ILE A 228 8.38 5.73 -24.16
C ILE A 228 9.76 6.38 -24.18
N LEU A 229 10.79 5.68 -24.65
CA LEU A 229 12.15 6.22 -24.72
C LEU A 229 12.25 7.40 -25.68
N LEU A 230 11.56 7.37 -26.82
CA LEU A 230 11.54 8.49 -27.77
C LEU A 230 10.81 9.72 -27.20
N ALA A 231 9.74 9.51 -26.42
CA ALA A 231 9.00 10.59 -25.78
C ALA A 231 9.88 11.36 -24.77
N THR A 232 10.90 10.74 -24.17
CA THR A 232 11.82 11.42 -23.23
C THR A 232 12.55 12.63 -23.81
N LYS A 233 12.54 12.83 -25.14
CA LYS A 233 13.07 14.02 -25.81
C LYS A 233 12.20 15.27 -25.64
N GLU A 234 10.89 15.05 -25.57
CA GLU A 234 9.88 16.11 -25.51
C GLU A 234 9.38 16.34 -24.09
N LEU A 235 9.65 15.39 -23.18
CA LEU A 235 9.37 15.52 -21.75
C LEU A 235 10.39 16.41 -21.04
N GLU A 236 9.92 17.05 -19.98
CA GLU A 236 10.72 17.77 -18.98
C GLU A 236 11.87 16.92 -18.42
N ALA A 237 12.91 17.59 -17.91
CA ALA A 237 14.17 16.94 -17.55
C ALA A 237 14.01 15.87 -16.46
N GLU A 238 13.25 16.19 -15.42
CA GLU A 238 13.04 15.30 -14.26
C GLU A 238 12.23 14.05 -14.62
N MET A 239 11.10 14.23 -15.31
CA MET A 239 10.25 13.12 -15.77
C MET A 239 10.98 12.23 -16.80
N ALA A 240 11.72 12.84 -17.73
CA ALA A 240 12.51 12.11 -18.72
C ALA A 240 13.58 11.24 -18.04
N THR A 241 14.31 11.80 -17.08
CA THR A 241 15.37 11.09 -16.36
C THR A 241 14.80 9.95 -15.54
N LEU A 242 13.69 10.15 -14.84
CA LEU A 242 13.04 9.08 -14.08
C LEU A 242 12.64 7.91 -14.98
N LEU A 243 12.02 8.17 -16.13
CA LEU A 243 11.64 7.13 -17.08
C LEU A 243 12.86 6.38 -17.65
N GLN A 244 13.93 7.10 -17.98
CA GLN A 244 15.17 6.49 -18.44
C GLN A 244 15.77 5.57 -17.37
N MET A 245 15.84 6.03 -16.13
CA MET A 245 16.33 5.26 -14.99
C MET A 245 15.46 4.04 -14.72
N LYS A 246 14.13 4.15 -14.82
CA LYS A 246 13.20 3.01 -14.72
C LYS A 246 13.49 1.94 -15.77
N VAL A 247 13.60 2.34 -17.05
CA VAL A 247 13.89 1.41 -18.14
C VAL A 247 15.27 0.76 -17.96
N GLN A 248 16.27 1.51 -17.49
CA GLN A 248 17.59 0.96 -17.15
C GLN A 248 17.51 -0.01 -15.97
N ASN A 249 16.74 0.29 -14.94
CA ASN A 249 16.56 -0.57 -13.77
C ASN A 249 15.92 -1.92 -14.18
N SER A 250 14.95 -1.91 -15.10
CA SER A 250 14.36 -3.13 -15.70
C SER A 250 15.39 -4.06 -16.39
N LEU A 251 16.57 -3.56 -16.78
CA LEU A 251 17.66 -4.41 -17.30
C LEU A 251 18.40 -5.18 -16.20
N HIS A 252 18.56 -4.53 -15.05
CA HIS A 252 19.32 -5.03 -13.90
C HIS A 252 18.48 -5.99 -13.05
N THR A 253 17.17 -5.78 -12.96
CA THR A 253 16.25 -6.66 -12.25
C THR A 253 16.02 -7.96 -13.02
N GLU A 254 16.46 -9.10 -12.48
CA GLU A 254 16.51 -10.35 -13.25
C GLU A 254 15.16 -10.85 -13.74
N HIS A 255 14.11 -10.66 -12.94
CA HIS A 255 12.75 -11.14 -13.17
C HIS A 255 11.81 -10.10 -13.80
N HIS A 256 12.32 -8.94 -14.21
CA HIS A 256 11.46 -7.90 -14.78
C HIS A 256 10.87 -8.32 -16.15
N PRO A 257 9.55 -8.18 -16.37
CA PRO A 257 8.90 -8.57 -17.63
C PRO A 257 9.52 -7.90 -18.87
N ALA A 258 9.84 -6.60 -18.76
CA ALA A 258 10.48 -5.82 -19.82
C ALA A 258 11.94 -6.20 -20.16
N ARG A 259 12.66 -6.95 -19.31
CA ARG A 259 14.12 -7.10 -19.41
C ARG A 259 14.61 -7.53 -20.78
N LYS A 260 13.97 -8.54 -21.38
CA LYS A 260 14.35 -9.07 -22.70
C LYS A 260 14.17 -8.03 -23.81
N ILE A 261 13.02 -7.35 -23.82
CA ILE A 261 12.67 -6.36 -24.83
C ILE A 261 13.56 -5.13 -24.70
N VAL A 262 13.76 -4.62 -23.48
CA VAL A 262 14.65 -3.48 -23.23
C VAL A 262 16.08 -3.83 -23.66
N LYS A 263 16.56 -5.05 -23.39
CA LYS A 263 17.89 -5.50 -23.84
C LYS A 263 18.04 -5.45 -25.36
N ASP A 264 16.97 -5.73 -26.12
CA ASP A 264 17.00 -5.67 -27.57
C ASP A 264 16.90 -4.22 -28.08
N VAL A 265 16.03 -3.39 -27.47
CA VAL A 265 15.91 -1.96 -27.80
C VAL A 265 17.22 -1.21 -27.55
N MET A 266 17.90 -1.51 -26.46
CA MET A 266 19.16 -0.86 -26.06
C MET A 266 20.36 -1.22 -26.95
N ARG A 267 20.19 -2.13 -27.93
CA ARG A 267 21.20 -2.37 -28.97
C ARG A 267 21.18 -1.31 -30.05
N ASP A 268 20.08 -0.58 -30.24
CA ASP A 268 20.01 0.48 -31.25
C ASP A 268 20.76 1.72 -30.73
N PRO A 269 21.87 2.13 -31.36
CA PRO A 269 22.65 3.30 -30.93
C PRO A 269 21.87 4.62 -31.10
N ARG A 270 20.79 4.65 -31.88
CA ARG A 270 19.92 5.82 -31.99
C ARG A 270 19.08 6.03 -30.73
N ILE A 271 18.89 5.00 -29.92
CA ILE A 271 18.17 5.05 -28.66
C ILE A 271 19.18 5.06 -27.51
N ASN A 272 20.12 4.12 -27.51
CA ASN A 272 21.17 4.01 -26.50
C ASN A 272 22.41 4.80 -26.92
N ASN A 273 22.42 6.09 -26.59
CA ASN A 273 23.62 6.92 -26.71
C ASN A 273 23.75 7.89 -25.54
N TYR A 274 24.97 8.38 -25.34
CA TYR A 274 25.32 9.30 -24.26
C TYR A 274 24.46 10.56 -24.29
N ASN A 275 24.12 11.08 -25.47
CA ASN A 275 23.33 12.30 -25.58
C ASN A 275 21.89 12.15 -25.04
N TYR A 276 21.28 10.96 -25.17
CA TYR A 276 19.96 10.70 -24.60
C TYR A 276 19.99 10.46 -23.09
N PHE A 277 21.05 9.82 -22.58
CA PHE A 277 21.14 9.38 -21.19
C PHE A 277 21.97 10.31 -20.28
N SER A 278 22.52 11.41 -20.79
CA SER A 278 23.35 12.35 -20.01
C SER A 278 22.59 13.61 -19.55
N LYS A 279 21.29 13.51 -19.26
CA LYS A 279 20.51 14.66 -18.77
C LYS A 279 20.90 14.98 -17.32
N VAL A 280 21.02 16.28 -17.02
CA VAL A 280 21.20 16.76 -15.64
C VAL A 280 19.83 16.80 -14.97
N SER A 281 19.66 16.04 -13.89
CA SER A 281 18.40 15.92 -13.15
C SER A 281 18.66 15.29 -11.78
N MET A 282 17.74 15.52 -10.83
CA MET A 282 17.77 14.95 -9.49
C MET A 282 16.93 13.67 -9.33
N SER A 283 15.95 13.47 -10.22
CA SER A 283 15.08 12.31 -10.23
C SER A 283 15.85 11.01 -10.42
N SER A 284 15.48 10.00 -9.66
CA SER A 284 16.19 8.73 -9.64
C SER A 284 15.26 7.56 -9.41
N ALA A 285 15.65 6.40 -9.93
CA ALA A 285 15.00 5.12 -9.66
C ALA A 285 16.08 4.10 -9.37
N PHE A 286 15.91 3.36 -8.27
CA PHE A 286 16.83 2.34 -7.81
C PHE A 286 16.06 1.10 -7.36
N THR A 287 16.60 -0.08 -7.64
CA THR A 287 16.14 -1.32 -7.02
C THR A 287 17.33 -2.21 -6.72
N GLY A 288 17.41 -2.69 -5.48
CA GLY A 288 18.50 -3.53 -5.01
C GLY A 288 18.00 -4.69 -4.15
N PRO A 289 18.75 -5.81 -4.09
CA PRO A 289 18.44 -6.89 -3.18
C PRO A 289 18.75 -6.48 -1.74
N LEU A 290 17.82 -6.75 -0.82
CA LEU A 290 18.04 -6.68 0.63
C LEU A 290 18.56 -8.00 1.17
N ALA A 291 17.95 -9.11 0.74
CA ALA A 291 18.34 -10.46 1.13
C ALA A 291 18.16 -11.42 -0.04
N VAL A 292 19.14 -12.27 -0.27
CA VAL A 292 19.12 -13.29 -1.32
C VAL A 292 19.39 -14.65 -0.69
N THR A 293 18.44 -15.56 -0.82
CA THR A 293 18.57 -16.96 -0.42
C THR A 293 18.26 -17.86 -1.62
N GLN A 294 18.37 -19.19 -1.47
CA GLN A 294 18.07 -20.12 -2.55
C GLN A 294 16.61 -20.03 -3.05
N ASP A 295 15.67 -19.76 -2.15
CA ASP A 295 14.23 -19.80 -2.42
C ASP A 295 13.52 -18.43 -2.28
N LEU A 296 14.20 -17.42 -1.71
CA LEU A 296 13.64 -16.10 -1.41
C LEU A 296 14.59 -14.98 -1.86
N LEU A 297 14.05 -14.04 -2.62
CA LEU A 297 14.67 -12.78 -2.99
C LEU A 297 13.85 -11.64 -2.37
N SER A 298 14.44 -10.89 -1.45
CA SER A 298 13.90 -9.65 -0.91
C SER A 298 14.53 -8.46 -1.63
N THR A 299 13.73 -7.50 -2.08
CA THR A 299 14.24 -6.30 -2.76
C THR A 299 13.67 -5.02 -2.16
N PHE A 300 14.49 -3.98 -2.19
CA PHE A 300 14.11 -2.60 -1.89
C PHE A 300 14.16 -1.78 -3.17
N GLY A 301 13.06 -1.10 -3.46
CA GLY A 301 12.93 -0.14 -4.54
C GLY A 301 12.73 1.27 -4.01
N LEU A 302 13.37 2.24 -4.63
CA LEU A 302 13.20 3.67 -4.33
C LEU A 302 13.06 4.44 -5.65
N GLU A 303 11.98 5.21 -5.77
CA GLU A 303 11.73 6.12 -6.88
C GLU A 303 11.54 7.53 -6.34
N LEU A 304 12.29 8.50 -6.88
CA LEU A 304 12.21 9.90 -6.51
C LEU A 304 11.92 10.72 -7.77
N LEU A 305 10.80 11.41 -7.76
CA LEU A 305 10.43 12.40 -8.76
C LEU A 305 10.58 13.80 -8.15
N PHE A 306 11.43 14.60 -8.75
CA PHE A 306 11.59 16.01 -8.42
C PHE A 306 10.87 16.90 -9.44
N VAL A 307 10.62 18.15 -9.06
CA VAL A 307 10.20 19.24 -9.95
C VAL A 307 11.42 20.07 -10.35
N GLU A 308 11.27 20.92 -11.38
CA GLU A 308 12.37 21.72 -11.95
C GLU A 308 12.94 22.82 -11.01
N GLY A 309 12.47 22.91 -9.75
CA GLY A 309 13.04 23.71 -8.66
C GLY A 309 13.80 22.89 -7.59
N GLY A 310 14.00 21.59 -7.81
CA GLY A 310 14.73 20.72 -6.88
C GLY A 310 13.92 20.23 -5.67
N PHE A 311 12.61 20.47 -5.66
CA PHE A 311 11.69 19.93 -4.66
C PHE A 311 11.21 18.52 -5.02
N LEU A 312 11.04 17.67 -4.01
CA LEU A 312 10.49 16.34 -4.17
C LEU A 312 8.98 16.42 -4.43
N ARG A 313 8.52 16.02 -5.63
CA ARG A 313 7.09 15.87 -5.96
C ARG A 313 6.53 14.59 -5.38
N LYS A 314 7.27 13.49 -5.56
CA LYS A 314 6.81 12.15 -5.21
C LYS A 314 7.99 11.24 -4.89
N SER A 315 7.90 10.52 -3.78
CA SER A 315 8.82 9.44 -3.41
C SER A 315 8.03 8.16 -3.22
N ILE A 316 8.50 7.06 -3.81
CA ILE A 316 7.93 5.72 -3.63
C ILE A 316 9.02 4.81 -3.10
N SER A 317 8.81 4.29 -1.89
CA SER A 317 9.64 3.26 -1.27
C SER A 317 8.89 1.94 -1.27
N ASN A 318 9.47 0.89 -1.85
CA ASN A 318 8.85 -0.42 -2.04
C ASN A 318 9.72 -1.51 -1.42
N PHE A 319 9.10 -2.36 -0.60
CA PHE A 319 9.66 -3.60 -0.09
C PHE A 319 8.88 -4.77 -0.67
N SER A 320 9.58 -5.65 -1.38
CA SER A 320 8.97 -6.79 -2.03
C SER A 320 9.71 -8.09 -1.76
N LEU A 321 8.93 -9.17 -1.69
CA LEU A 321 9.41 -10.53 -1.53
C LEU A 321 9.04 -11.35 -2.76
N PHE A 322 10.02 -12.04 -3.32
CA PHE A 322 9.83 -12.97 -4.42
C PHE A 322 10.25 -14.37 -3.98
N SER A 323 9.34 -15.33 -4.11
CA SER A 323 9.62 -16.75 -3.84
C SER A 323 8.85 -17.64 -4.80
N ARG A 324 9.54 -18.59 -5.44
CA ARG A 324 8.95 -19.63 -6.32
C ARG A 324 7.93 -19.09 -7.35
N GLY A 325 8.20 -17.92 -7.93
CA GLY A 325 7.33 -17.30 -8.93
C GLY A 325 6.19 -16.45 -8.36
N LEU A 326 6.04 -16.37 -7.04
CA LEU A 326 5.09 -15.50 -6.36
C LEU A 326 5.79 -14.21 -5.90
N TRP A 327 5.13 -13.09 -6.16
CA TRP A 327 5.59 -11.75 -5.80
C TRP A 327 4.62 -11.16 -4.76
N LEU A 328 5.15 -10.64 -3.65
CA LEU A 328 4.38 -10.04 -2.57
C LEU A 328 4.91 -8.64 -2.29
N HIS A 329 4.07 -7.61 -2.45
CA HIS A 329 4.36 -6.28 -1.94
C HIS A 329 4.15 -6.30 -0.42
N VAL A 330 5.26 -6.29 0.33
CA VAL A 330 5.21 -6.31 1.80
C VAL A 330 4.82 -4.94 2.32
N ALA A 331 5.50 -3.90 1.83
CA ALA A 331 5.23 -2.53 2.19
C ALA A 331 5.51 -1.61 0.99
N GLU A 332 4.63 -0.67 0.74
CA GLU A 332 4.83 0.44 -0.19
C GLU A 332 4.47 1.72 0.57
N VAL A 333 5.41 2.66 0.63
CA VAL A 333 5.19 3.98 1.24
C VAL A 333 5.42 5.00 0.16
N THR A 334 4.39 5.80 -0.13
CA THR A 334 4.46 6.89 -1.09
C THR A 334 4.30 8.21 -0.36
N LEU A 335 5.27 9.10 -0.51
CA LEU A 335 5.20 10.48 -0.07
C LEU A 335 4.92 11.37 -1.27
N GLU A 336 3.94 12.25 -1.16
CA GLU A 336 3.58 13.21 -2.21
C GLU A 336 3.58 14.62 -1.63
N ALA A 337 4.13 15.55 -2.38
CA ALA A 337 4.13 16.97 -2.03
C ALA A 337 3.83 17.82 -3.26
N GLN A 338 3.05 18.88 -3.08
CA GLN A 338 2.59 19.78 -4.12
C GLN A 338 2.66 21.22 -3.63
N GLY A 339 3.00 22.17 -4.52
CA GLY A 339 2.99 23.60 -4.23
C GLY A 339 4.13 24.08 -3.33
N MET A 340 5.16 23.25 -3.07
CA MET A 340 6.34 23.63 -2.28
C MET A 340 7.21 24.70 -2.97
N GLU A 341 7.10 24.81 -4.29
CA GLU A 341 7.78 25.79 -5.14
C GLU A 341 7.39 27.22 -4.75
N SER A 342 6.12 27.42 -4.35
CA SER A 342 5.61 28.72 -3.88
C SER A 342 6.31 29.23 -2.61
N MET A 343 6.93 28.34 -1.81
CA MET A 343 7.61 28.72 -0.56
C MET A 343 8.94 29.44 -0.78
N LEU A 344 9.61 29.23 -1.92
CA LEU A 344 10.88 29.89 -2.26
C LEU A 344 10.71 31.10 -3.19
N GLY A 345 9.47 31.43 -3.56
CA GLY A 345 9.21 32.53 -4.49
C GLY A 345 9.70 32.26 -5.91
N GLU A 346 9.87 30.98 -6.30
CA GLU A 346 10.05 30.61 -7.69
C GLU A 346 8.72 30.75 -8.42
N ASN A 347 8.69 31.52 -9.50
CA ASN A 347 7.51 31.64 -10.34
C ASN A 347 7.24 30.29 -10.99
N THR A 348 6.07 29.71 -10.72
CA THR A 348 5.55 28.57 -11.47
C THR A 348 5.48 28.92 -12.96
N SER A 349 5.72 27.95 -13.83
CA SER A 349 5.64 28.12 -15.28
C SER A 349 4.27 28.71 -15.68
N GLU A 350 4.29 29.75 -16.53
CA GLU A 350 3.10 30.49 -16.96
C GLU A 350 2.00 29.56 -17.49
N GLY A 351 0.88 29.42 -16.75
CA GLY A 351 -0.35 28.77 -17.22
C GLY A 351 -0.92 27.64 -16.36
N GLU A 352 -0.24 27.22 -15.29
CA GLU A 352 -0.80 26.28 -14.30
C GLU A 352 -1.41 27.08 -13.13
N GLU A 353 -2.65 26.75 -12.72
CA GLU A 353 -3.19 27.26 -11.45
C GLU A 353 -2.23 26.82 -10.33
N GLU A 354 -1.79 27.75 -9.48
CA GLU A 354 -0.89 27.44 -8.37
C GLU A 354 -1.54 26.35 -7.50
N PRO A 355 -0.96 25.13 -7.44
CA PRO A 355 -1.53 24.07 -6.63
C PRO A 355 -1.46 24.47 -5.16
N GLU A 356 -2.54 24.25 -4.42
CA GLU A 356 -2.55 24.46 -2.98
C GLU A 356 -1.42 23.63 -2.33
N LEU A 357 -0.59 24.30 -1.52
CA LEU A 357 0.52 23.68 -0.80
C LEU A 357 0.02 22.47 0.02
N MET A 358 0.48 21.28 -0.31
CA MET A 358 -0.01 20.05 0.32
C MET A 358 1.09 19.01 0.38
N ALA A 359 1.15 18.27 1.49
CA ALA A 359 1.95 17.05 1.57
C ALA A 359 1.14 15.94 2.22
N GLY A 360 1.34 14.72 1.75
CA GLY A 360 0.66 13.55 2.25
C GLY A 360 1.48 12.28 2.08
N MET A 361 0.99 11.23 2.72
CA MET A 361 1.52 9.89 2.66
C MET A 361 0.41 8.92 2.31
N SER A 362 0.67 8.02 1.37
CA SER A 362 -0.14 6.81 1.18
C SER A 362 0.71 5.59 1.47
N ALA A 363 0.12 4.58 2.09
CA ALA A 363 0.82 3.36 2.45
C ALA A 363 0.03 2.13 2.02
N ALA A 364 0.73 1.09 1.63
CA ALA A 364 0.18 -0.23 1.38
C ALA A 364 0.99 -1.26 2.14
N PHE A 365 0.32 -2.20 2.79
CA PHE A 365 0.98 -3.32 3.46
C PHE A 365 0.33 -4.62 3.02
N PHE A 366 1.13 -5.63 2.68
CA PHE A 366 0.64 -6.95 2.24
C PHE A 366 -0.46 -6.86 1.16
N ASN A 367 -0.23 -6.04 0.13
CA ASN A 367 -1.18 -5.70 -0.95
C ASN A 367 -2.49 -5.02 -0.51
N VAL A 368 -2.59 -4.51 0.72
CA VAL A 368 -3.74 -3.72 1.18
C VAL A 368 -3.33 -2.25 1.23
N HIS A 369 -3.91 -1.45 0.35
CA HIS A 369 -3.76 0.01 0.34
C HIS A 369 -4.60 0.63 1.45
N LEU A 370 -3.96 1.46 2.27
CA LEU A 370 -4.59 2.18 3.38
C LEU A 370 -5.17 3.52 2.92
N ARG A 371 -6.00 4.13 3.78
CA ARG A 371 -6.44 5.51 3.61
C ARG A 371 -5.21 6.45 3.60
N PRO A 372 -5.04 7.30 2.58
CA PRO A 372 -3.99 8.31 2.59
C PRO A 372 -4.10 9.24 3.79
N VAL A 373 -2.96 9.69 4.31
CA VAL A 373 -2.85 10.64 5.42
C VAL A 373 -2.28 11.93 4.88
N VAL A 374 -2.99 13.04 5.11
CA VAL A 374 -2.51 14.38 4.72
C VAL A 374 -1.74 14.98 5.89
N PHE A 375 -0.46 15.28 5.68
CA PHE A 375 0.38 15.92 6.70
C PHE A 375 0.10 17.39 6.84
N PHE A 376 -0.24 18.10 5.77
CA PHE A 376 -0.78 19.45 5.84
C PHE A 376 -1.47 19.81 4.53
N LYS A 377 -2.41 20.75 4.61
CA LYS A 377 -3.03 21.35 3.43
C LYS A 377 -3.17 22.86 3.62
N GLY A 378 -2.58 23.61 2.70
CA GLY A 378 -2.43 25.05 2.75
C GLY A 378 -1.30 25.53 3.66
N TYR A 379 -0.85 26.76 3.40
CA TYR A 379 0.23 27.40 4.14
C TYR A 379 -0.08 27.59 5.64
N ALA A 380 -1.33 27.90 6.00
CA ALA A 380 -1.73 28.12 7.38
C ALA A 380 -1.58 26.86 8.25
N ASP A 381 -1.99 25.69 7.72
CA ASP A 381 -1.87 24.41 8.42
C ASP A 381 -0.39 23.98 8.56
N LEU A 382 0.41 24.18 7.50
CA LEU A 382 1.85 23.95 7.56
C LEU A 382 2.51 24.79 8.66
N MET A 383 2.27 26.11 8.67
CA MET A 383 2.85 27.00 9.68
C MET A 383 2.40 26.65 11.09
N ALA A 384 1.14 26.25 11.28
CA ALA A 384 0.67 25.75 12.56
C ALA A 384 1.45 24.51 13.01
N LYS A 385 1.70 23.55 12.11
CA LYS A 385 2.46 22.33 12.44
C LYS A 385 3.94 22.58 12.68
N VAL A 386 4.57 23.48 11.93
CA VAL A 386 5.97 23.88 12.17
C VAL A 386 6.12 24.53 13.55
N LEU A 387 5.22 25.44 13.92
CA LEU A 387 5.23 26.11 15.24
C LEU A 387 4.93 25.17 16.40
N LEU A 388 4.12 24.13 16.16
CA LEU A 388 3.75 23.13 17.15
C LEU A 388 4.69 21.92 17.17
N SER A 389 5.65 21.82 16.23
CA SER A 389 6.54 20.67 16.15
C SER A 389 7.41 20.60 17.40
N SER A 390 7.30 19.49 18.13
CA SER A 390 8.04 19.23 19.36
C SER A 390 9.35 18.47 19.13
N GLY A 391 9.63 18.06 17.89
CA GLY A 391 10.72 17.13 17.54
C GLY A 391 10.54 15.73 18.15
N GLU A 392 9.34 15.41 18.65
CA GLU A 392 9.04 14.09 19.22
C GLU A 392 8.47 13.14 18.15
N PRO A 393 8.88 11.86 18.14
CA PRO A 393 8.35 10.87 17.22
C PRO A 393 6.84 10.70 17.40
N THR A 394 6.09 10.87 16.32
CA THR A 394 4.64 10.62 16.30
C THR A 394 4.38 9.21 15.79
N SER A 395 3.61 8.41 16.54
CA SER A 395 3.20 7.07 16.08
C SER A 395 2.18 7.20 14.94
N VAL A 396 2.47 6.56 13.82
CA VAL A 396 1.66 6.61 12.59
C VAL A 396 0.83 5.34 12.45
N VAL A 397 1.42 4.18 12.74
CA VAL A 397 0.74 2.87 12.71
C VAL A 397 1.25 2.05 13.88
N ARG A 398 0.34 1.50 14.69
CA ARG A 398 0.68 0.54 15.74
C ARG A 398 -0.40 -0.53 15.85
N GLY A 399 -0.03 -1.80 15.76
CA GLY A 399 -0.99 -2.90 15.86
C GLY A 399 -0.38 -4.28 15.68
N ASN A 400 -1.19 -5.31 15.95
CA ASN A 400 -0.83 -6.71 15.75
C ASN A 400 -1.71 -7.34 14.68
N LEU A 401 -1.08 -8.01 13.72
CA LEU A 401 -1.71 -8.59 12.55
C LEU A 401 -1.45 -10.10 12.51
N LEU A 402 -2.46 -10.89 12.19
CA LEU A 402 -2.28 -12.31 11.87
C LEU A 402 -2.00 -12.42 10.37
N LEU A 403 -0.77 -12.72 9.98
CA LEU A 403 -0.37 -12.84 8.58
C LEU A 403 -0.57 -14.24 8.02
N MET A 404 -0.29 -15.26 8.83
CA MET A 404 -0.36 -16.66 8.43
C MET A 404 -1.30 -17.40 9.38
N ASP A 405 -2.24 -18.14 8.82
CA ASP A 405 -3.11 -19.01 9.57
C ASP A 405 -3.47 -20.24 8.73
N HIS A 406 -2.74 -21.32 8.98
CA HIS A 406 -2.96 -22.60 8.34
C HIS A 406 -3.40 -23.62 9.37
N TYR A 407 -4.49 -24.31 9.05
CA TYR A 407 -5.04 -25.39 9.85
C TYR A 407 -5.36 -26.54 8.91
N GLN A 408 -4.78 -27.70 9.17
CA GLN A 408 -4.97 -28.88 8.33
C GLN A 408 -5.09 -30.13 9.19
N VAL A 409 -6.10 -30.94 8.91
CA VAL A 409 -6.26 -32.27 9.48
C VAL A 409 -5.87 -33.28 8.42
N ILE A 410 -4.84 -34.08 8.72
CA ILE A 410 -4.28 -35.08 7.80
C ILE A 410 -4.61 -36.46 8.35
N PRO A 411 -5.47 -37.24 7.68
CA PRO A 411 -5.68 -38.64 8.02
C PRO A 411 -4.48 -39.46 7.54
N LEU A 412 -3.85 -40.18 8.46
CA LEU A 412 -2.74 -41.09 8.15
C LEU A 412 -3.27 -42.44 7.67
N GLN A 413 -2.44 -43.18 6.92
CA GLN A 413 -2.76 -44.54 6.49
C GLN A 413 -2.98 -45.51 7.67
N SER A 414 -2.46 -45.19 8.85
CA SER A 414 -2.70 -45.94 10.09
C SER A 414 -4.12 -45.74 10.66
N GLY A 415 -4.91 -44.80 10.12
CA GLY A 415 -6.23 -44.41 10.64
C GLY A 415 -6.20 -43.31 11.70
N LEU A 416 -5.01 -42.89 12.16
CA LEU A 416 -4.83 -41.78 13.09
C LEU A 416 -4.91 -40.43 12.35
N GLN A 417 -5.27 -39.37 13.08
CA GLN A 417 -5.33 -38.02 12.53
C GLN A 417 -4.20 -37.17 13.09
N VAL A 418 -3.52 -36.44 12.21
CA VAL A 418 -2.54 -35.41 12.58
C VAL A 418 -3.17 -34.05 12.30
N VAL A 419 -3.17 -33.18 13.30
CA VAL A 419 -3.59 -31.79 13.17
C VAL A 419 -2.35 -30.92 13.09
N VAL A 420 -2.15 -30.28 11.95
CA VAL A 420 -1.08 -29.32 11.72
C VAL A 420 -1.65 -27.92 11.81
N LYS A 421 -1.05 -27.08 12.64
CA LYS A 421 -1.38 -25.68 12.86
C LYS A 421 -0.12 -24.85 12.61
N LEU A 422 -0.22 -23.83 11.78
CA LEU A 422 0.84 -22.86 11.57
C LEU A 422 0.24 -21.47 11.67
N GLN A 423 0.73 -20.67 12.61
CA GLN A 423 0.28 -19.31 12.83
C GLN A 423 1.47 -18.35 12.75
N GLY A 424 1.29 -17.24 12.05
CA GLY A 424 2.29 -16.19 11.94
C GLY A 424 1.66 -14.87 12.33
N GLY A 425 2.12 -14.28 13.42
CA GLY A 425 1.73 -12.94 13.89
C GLY A 425 2.82 -11.92 13.61
N LEU A 426 2.42 -10.72 13.19
CA LEU A 426 3.29 -9.56 13.03
C LEU A 426 2.84 -8.45 13.98
N GLY A 427 3.72 -8.02 14.88
CA GLY A 427 3.60 -6.73 15.56
C GLY A 427 4.29 -5.66 14.72
N LEU A 428 3.61 -4.54 14.48
CA LEU A 428 4.14 -3.41 13.71
C LEU A 428 3.99 -2.12 14.52
N ASP A 429 5.06 -1.34 14.59
CA ASP A 429 5.08 0.01 15.15
C ASP A 429 5.90 0.93 14.25
N ILE A 430 5.23 1.88 13.62
CA ILE A 430 5.83 2.88 12.73
C ILE A 430 5.68 4.23 13.41
N SER A 431 6.81 4.92 13.57
CA SER A 431 6.89 6.27 14.09
C SER A 431 7.66 7.15 13.12
N ALA A 432 7.26 8.42 13.03
CA ALA A 432 7.92 9.41 12.19
C ALA A 432 8.26 10.65 13.02
N ASN A 433 9.45 11.19 12.80
CA ASN A 433 9.88 12.49 13.29
C ASN A 433 10.29 13.38 12.12
N MET A 434 10.01 14.67 12.23
CA MET A 434 10.33 15.67 11.22
C MET A 434 10.79 16.96 11.91
N ASP A 435 12.04 17.30 11.68
CA ASP A 435 12.68 18.50 12.19
C ASP A 435 12.97 19.45 11.02
N VAL A 436 12.31 20.61 11.03
CA VAL A 436 12.44 21.63 9.98
C VAL A 436 13.09 22.87 10.58
N SER A 437 14.22 23.31 10.03
CA SER A 437 14.80 24.62 10.35
C SER A 437 14.74 25.53 9.14
N ILE A 438 13.89 26.56 9.22
CA ILE A 438 13.82 27.60 8.18
C ILE A 438 15.12 28.44 8.17
N TRP A 439 15.75 28.63 9.33
CA TRP A 439 16.95 29.47 9.47
C TRP A 439 18.22 28.79 8.95
N GLU A 440 18.41 27.51 9.30
CA GLU A 440 19.54 26.71 8.81
C GLU A 440 19.30 26.15 7.40
N GLN A 441 18.07 26.32 6.89
CA GLN A 441 17.64 25.83 5.58
C GLN A 441 17.86 24.31 5.43
N ASP A 442 17.56 23.58 6.50
CA ASP A 442 17.66 22.13 6.57
C ASP A 442 16.34 21.48 7.00
N LEU A 443 16.17 20.26 6.49
CA LEU A 443 15.05 19.38 6.84
C LEU A 443 15.62 17.99 7.11
N ASN A 444 15.42 17.52 8.33
CA ASN A 444 15.75 16.16 8.72
C ASN A 444 14.47 15.41 9.02
N THR A 445 14.25 14.27 8.36
CA THR A 445 13.15 13.37 8.69
C THR A 445 13.70 12.01 9.06
N SER A 446 13.08 11.37 10.05
CA SER A 446 13.46 10.03 10.50
C SER A 446 12.19 9.20 10.65
N ILE A 447 12.11 8.11 9.90
CA ILE A 447 11.03 7.13 9.99
C ILE A 447 11.60 5.87 10.62
N ASN A 448 11.11 5.52 11.80
CA ASN A 448 11.51 4.32 12.52
C ASN A 448 10.39 3.28 12.45
N THR A 449 10.68 2.16 11.83
CA THR A 449 9.77 1.02 11.69
C THR A 449 10.31 -0.15 12.50
N ARG A 450 9.58 -0.53 13.54
CA ARG A 450 9.84 -1.75 14.31
C ARG A 450 8.82 -2.81 13.95
N ALA A 451 9.30 -4.00 13.60
CA ALA A 451 8.48 -5.14 13.27
C ALA A 451 8.92 -6.37 14.06
N SER A 452 7.96 -7.09 14.64
CA SER A 452 8.20 -8.36 15.31
C SER A 452 7.35 -9.46 14.68
N LEU A 453 8.00 -10.48 14.12
CA LEU A 453 7.37 -11.63 13.51
C LEU A 453 7.49 -12.83 14.45
N ALA A 454 6.37 -13.43 14.80
CA ALA A 454 6.31 -14.66 15.59
C ALA A 454 5.60 -15.74 14.78
N ILE A 455 6.29 -16.85 14.52
CA ILE A 455 5.75 -18.02 13.82
C ILE A 455 5.66 -19.17 14.83
N ASP A 456 4.46 -19.71 15.01
CA ASP A 456 4.17 -20.86 15.86
C ASP A 456 3.69 -22.02 14.98
N PHE A 457 4.50 -23.07 14.91
CA PHE A 457 4.18 -24.32 14.26
C PHE A 457 3.87 -25.38 15.30
N GLN A 458 2.74 -26.06 15.12
CA GLN A 458 2.29 -27.12 16.02
C GLN A 458 1.73 -28.29 15.20
N ALA A 459 2.25 -29.49 15.44
CA ALA A 459 1.72 -30.73 14.89
C ALA A 459 1.31 -31.65 16.04
N GLU A 460 0.01 -31.94 16.12
CA GLU A 460 -0.59 -32.78 17.16
C GLU A 460 -1.08 -34.09 16.53
N LEU A 461 -0.65 -35.22 17.08
CA LEU A 461 -1.22 -36.53 16.79
C LEU A 461 -1.97 -36.98 18.03
N ASP A 462 -3.28 -37.14 17.90
CA ASP A 462 -4.17 -37.52 18.98
C ASP A 462 -4.72 -38.93 18.72
N ALA A 463 -4.47 -39.82 19.67
CA ALA A 463 -4.98 -41.18 19.69
C ALA A 463 -5.59 -41.47 21.06
N PRO A 464 -6.59 -42.37 21.17
CA PRO A 464 -7.27 -42.64 22.45
C PRO A 464 -6.35 -43.06 23.60
N PHE A 465 -5.15 -43.54 23.28
CA PHE A 465 -4.17 -44.09 24.21
C PHE A 465 -2.87 -43.29 24.28
N PHE A 466 -2.63 -42.32 23.40
CA PHE A 466 -1.47 -41.43 23.48
C PHE A 466 -1.70 -40.13 22.70
N GLN A 467 -1.16 -39.03 23.22
CA GLN A 467 -1.14 -37.74 22.55
C GLN A 467 0.33 -37.34 22.35
N THR A 468 0.71 -36.96 21.12
CA THR A 468 2.05 -36.48 20.80
C THR A 468 1.95 -35.12 20.12
N THR A 469 2.70 -34.14 20.63
CA THR A 469 2.72 -32.79 20.08
C THR A 469 4.14 -32.36 19.81
N VAL A 470 4.40 -31.97 18.56
CA VAL A 470 5.63 -31.27 18.16
C VAL A 470 5.29 -29.79 18.04
N ARG A 471 6.05 -28.93 18.71
CA ARG A 471 5.91 -27.48 18.61
C ARG A 471 7.25 -26.85 18.29
N SER A 472 7.24 -25.88 17.39
CA SER A 472 8.38 -25.04 17.05
C SER A 472 7.90 -23.60 17.02
N GLN A 473 8.66 -22.72 17.67
CA GLN A 473 8.40 -21.29 17.69
C GLN A 473 9.63 -20.59 17.13
N THR A 474 9.40 -19.57 16.31
CA THR A 474 10.45 -18.74 15.75
C THR A 474 10.04 -17.29 15.91
N GLU A 475 10.90 -16.51 16.53
CA GLU A 475 10.66 -15.09 16.78
C GLU A 475 11.78 -14.26 16.15
N VAL A 476 11.39 -13.24 15.40
CA VAL A 476 12.29 -12.33 14.71
C VAL A 476 11.85 -10.91 14.99
N GLU A 477 12.76 -10.08 15.49
CA GLU A 477 12.51 -8.64 15.65
C GLU A 477 13.45 -7.88 14.72
N THR A 478 12.92 -6.94 13.95
CA THR A 478 13.71 -6.08 13.06
C THR A 478 13.31 -4.62 13.28
N SER A 479 14.29 -3.74 13.20
CA SER A 479 14.07 -2.30 13.14
C SER A 479 14.78 -1.72 11.92
N ILE A 480 14.02 -0.95 11.16
CA ILE A 480 14.45 -0.26 9.95
C ILE A 480 14.28 1.23 10.20
N HIS A 481 15.37 1.98 10.02
CA HIS A 481 15.39 3.43 10.06
C HIS A 481 15.58 3.97 8.65
N PHE A 482 14.69 4.87 8.25
CA PHE A 482 14.80 5.61 7.00
C PHE A 482 14.98 7.10 7.33
N ASP A 483 16.21 7.57 7.19
CA ASP A 483 16.57 8.96 7.48
C ASP A 483 16.75 9.73 6.17
N THR A 484 16.13 10.91 6.12
CA THR A 484 16.31 11.86 5.03
C THR A 484 16.92 13.13 5.59
N ALA A 485 18.04 13.55 5.02
CA ALA A 485 18.63 14.86 5.29
C ALA A 485 18.61 15.69 4.00
N LEU A 486 17.96 16.85 4.07
CA LEU A 486 17.80 17.78 2.97
C LEU A 486 18.41 19.13 3.38
N ARG A 487 19.24 19.71 2.51
CA ARG A 487 19.73 21.09 2.63
C ARG A 487 19.35 21.87 1.39
N PHE A 488 18.51 22.89 1.58
CA PHE A 488 17.97 23.73 0.53
C PHE A 488 18.58 25.14 0.52
N SER A 489 19.81 25.27 1.02
CA SER A 489 20.57 26.52 1.01
C SER A 489 21.13 26.90 -0.36
N GLU A 490 21.36 25.91 -1.24
CA GLU A 490 21.92 26.08 -2.58
C GLU A 490 21.11 25.28 -3.60
N SER A 491 21.10 25.72 -4.87
CA SER A 491 20.51 24.99 -6.00
C SER A 491 21.62 24.37 -6.85
N PRO A 492 21.59 23.05 -7.12
CA PRO A 492 20.56 22.09 -6.77
C PRO A 492 20.56 21.70 -5.28
N VAL A 493 19.38 21.37 -4.76
CA VAL A 493 19.17 20.96 -3.37
C VAL A 493 19.99 19.71 -3.07
N LEU A 494 20.65 19.68 -1.91
CA LEU A 494 21.40 18.49 -1.49
C LEU A 494 20.49 17.58 -0.68
N MET A 495 20.29 16.35 -1.16
CA MET A 495 19.50 15.32 -0.50
C MET A 495 20.34 14.07 -0.23
N CYS A 496 20.33 13.61 1.01
CA CYS A 496 20.92 12.34 1.41
C CYS A 496 19.84 11.45 2.01
N LEU A 497 19.74 10.22 1.49
CA LEU A 497 18.84 9.20 1.97
C LEU A 497 19.65 8.06 2.57
N GLN A 498 19.26 7.62 3.76
CA GLN A 498 19.91 6.52 4.46
C GLN A 498 18.86 5.52 4.93
N LEU A 499 18.98 4.29 4.41
CA LEU A 499 18.25 3.13 4.92
C LEU A 499 19.20 2.34 5.82
N ARG A 500 18.86 2.23 7.11
CA ARG A 500 19.65 1.51 8.11
C ARG A 500 18.80 0.39 8.70
N GLU A 501 19.38 -0.80 8.76
CA GLU A 501 18.79 -1.96 9.45
C GLU A 501 19.59 -2.23 10.72
N ASP A 502 18.92 -2.33 11.85
CA ASP A 502 19.56 -2.73 13.11
C ASP A 502 19.79 -4.24 13.18
N GLN A 503 20.57 -4.69 14.16
CA GLN A 503 20.75 -6.12 14.38
C GLN A 503 19.42 -6.81 14.66
N VAL A 504 19.14 -7.85 13.87
CA VAL A 504 17.93 -8.67 13.97
C VAL A 504 18.16 -9.80 14.98
N PRO A 505 17.64 -9.74 16.21
CA PRO A 505 17.61 -10.91 17.09
C PRO A 505 16.69 -11.97 16.50
N TYR A 506 17.23 -13.18 16.35
CA TYR A 506 16.51 -14.37 15.91
C TYR A 506 16.51 -15.38 17.06
N ARG A 507 15.33 -15.89 17.45
CA ARG A 507 15.15 -16.84 18.55
C ARG A 507 14.37 -18.08 18.13
#